data_AF-A0A819XG04-F1
#
_entry.id   AF-A0A819XG04-F1
#
_cell.length_a   1.000
_cell.length_b   1.000
_cell.length_c   1.000
_cell.angle_alpha   90.00
_cell.angle_beta   90.00
_cell.angle_gamma   90.00
#
_symmetry.space_group_name_H-M   'P 1'
#
loop_
_entity.id
_entity.type
_entity.pdbx_description
1 polymer ?
#
loop_
_entity_poly.entity_id
_entity_poly.type
_entity_poly.pdbx_seq_one_letter_code
_entity_poly.pdbx_strand_id
1 'polypeptide(L)'
;MSRSDSEQTISSVRLDIPPRRQWAHGHGYCGETVVQAFGLYNGAWISQQIVRDVNKGEYLIHHVTPEDDQQRRPSGGGGGGDPLTTLTTLKFSYIAWDYQNACQPQFPAYGLWIKQCLLQGFPVMFRTKLDQFFGGHIMPITGIDYSNENTFDEQDTMYYYSLFNREILKQPLSILGSDPAARRVYCSWGCVPLD
;
A
#
# COMPACT_ATOMS: atom_id res chain seq x y z
N MET A 1 -23.86 38.77 -7.68
CA MET A 1 -22.41 38.51 -7.70
C MET A 1 -22.23 37.03 -8.01
N SER A 2 -21.95 36.70 -9.27
CA SER A 2 -21.62 35.33 -9.68
C SER A 2 -20.17 35.08 -9.24
N ARG A 3 -19.94 34.06 -8.40
CA ARG A 3 -18.60 33.54 -8.16
C ARG A 3 -18.17 32.86 -9.46
N SER A 4 -17.05 33.31 -10.03
CA SER A 4 -16.37 32.56 -11.07
C SER A 4 -15.81 31.30 -10.41
N ASP A 5 -16.36 30.14 -10.73
CA ASP A 5 -15.74 28.86 -10.41
C ASP A 5 -14.44 28.79 -11.22
N SER A 6 -13.32 29.12 -10.57
CA SER A 6 -12.02 28.85 -11.14
C SER A 6 -11.88 27.33 -11.26
N GLU A 7 -11.83 26.84 -12.49
CA GLU A 7 -11.63 25.43 -12.80
C GLU A 7 -10.34 24.95 -12.13
N GLN A 8 -10.47 24.13 -11.10
CA GLN A 8 -9.32 23.64 -10.34
C GLN A 8 -8.55 22.67 -11.22
N THR A 9 -7.29 22.99 -11.52
CA THR A 9 -6.45 22.14 -12.37
C THR A 9 -6.13 20.83 -11.63
N ILE A 10 -6.54 19.71 -12.21
CA ILE A 10 -6.21 18.38 -11.69
C ILE A 10 -4.88 17.94 -12.29
N SER A 11 -3.92 17.65 -11.42
CA SER A 11 -2.62 17.07 -11.75
C SER A 11 -2.64 15.55 -11.57
N SER A 12 -1.69 14.85 -12.20
CA SER A 12 -1.67 13.40 -12.23
C SER A 12 -0.26 12.83 -12.15
N VAL A 13 -0.07 11.79 -11.33
CA VAL A 13 1.14 10.96 -11.30
C VAL A 13 0.78 9.50 -11.56
N ARG A 14 1.55 8.85 -12.42
CA ARG A 14 1.49 7.42 -12.71
C ARG A 14 2.89 6.84 -12.71
N LEU A 15 3.09 5.80 -11.91
CA LEU A 15 4.29 5.00 -11.89
C LEU A 15 4.13 3.88 -12.92
N ASP A 16 5.17 3.60 -13.71
CA ASP A 16 5.15 2.56 -14.75
C ASP A 16 5.27 1.15 -14.13
N ILE A 17 4.24 0.77 -13.38
CA ILE A 17 4.15 -0.51 -12.67
C ILE A 17 3.00 -1.31 -13.29
N PRO A 18 3.29 -2.23 -14.23
CA PRO A 18 2.25 -3.00 -14.89
C PRO A 18 1.55 -3.95 -13.90
N PRO A 19 0.21 -4.11 -13.99
CA PRO A 19 -0.53 -5.05 -13.14
C PRO A 19 0.00 -6.48 -13.20
N ARG A 20 0.12 -7.10 -12.02
CA ARG A 20 0.62 -8.48 -11.85
C ARG A 20 -0.41 -9.37 -11.19
N ARG A 21 -0.28 -10.67 -11.40
CA ARG A 21 -1.10 -11.69 -10.72
C ARG A 21 -0.30 -12.36 -9.62
N GLN A 22 -0.91 -12.48 -8.45
CA GLN A 22 -0.37 -13.33 -7.40
C GLN A 22 -0.53 -14.81 -7.75
N TRP A 23 0.35 -15.66 -7.23
CA TRP A 23 0.14 -17.09 -7.27
C TRP A 23 -0.95 -17.52 -6.28
N ALA A 24 -1.88 -18.35 -6.74
CA ALA A 24 -3.01 -18.85 -5.95
C ALA A 24 -2.63 -20.14 -5.19
N HIS A 25 -1.56 -20.09 -4.38
CA HIS A 25 -1.03 -21.23 -3.62
C HIS A 25 -0.55 -20.78 -2.24
N GLY A 26 -0.55 -21.69 -1.25
CA GLY A 26 0.09 -21.46 0.05
C GLY A 26 -0.39 -20.20 0.77
N HIS A 27 -1.70 -20.06 0.94
CA HIS A 27 -2.38 -18.89 1.55
C HIS A 27 -2.39 -17.60 0.71
N GLY A 28 -1.94 -17.65 -0.55
CA GLY A 28 -1.84 -16.48 -1.43
C GLY A 28 -0.43 -15.90 -1.44
N TYR A 29 -0.12 -14.96 -2.33
CA TYR A 29 1.19 -14.31 -2.50
C TYR A 29 1.04 -12.79 -2.65
N CYS A 30 0.03 -12.20 -2.00
CA CYS A 30 -0.33 -10.81 -2.23
C CYS A 30 0.83 -9.85 -1.89
N GLY A 31 1.41 -9.98 -0.69
CA GLY A 31 2.56 -9.20 -0.25
C GLY A 31 3.78 -9.41 -1.14
N GLU A 32 4.12 -10.67 -1.43
CA GLU A 32 5.26 -11.01 -2.29
C GLU A 32 5.12 -10.49 -3.71
N THR A 33 3.90 -10.48 -4.25
CA THR A 33 3.62 -9.95 -5.59
C THR A 33 3.81 -8.43 -5.62
N VAL A 34 3.44 -7.73 -4.55
CA VAL A 34 3.70 -6.28 -4.45
C VAL A 34 5.20 -6.00 -4.33
N VAL A 35 5.92 -6.73 -3.47
CA VAL A 35 7.39 -6.59 -3.36
C VAL A 35 8.06 -6.87 -4.71
N GLN A 36 7.65 -7.93 -5.41
CA GLN A 36 8.14 -8.22 -6.76
C GLN A 36 7.85 -7.05 -7.73
N ALA A 37 6.64 -6.51 -7.72
CA ALA A 37 6.26 -5.42 -8.62
C ALA A 37 7.14 -4.18 -8.38
N PHE A 38 7.40 -3.86 -7.11
CA PHE A 38 8.21 -2.70 -6.70
C PHE A 38 9.70 -2.92 -6.99
N GLY A 39 10.21 -4.14 -6.80
CA GLY A 39 11.56 -4.50 -7.23
C GLY A 39 11.74 -4.29 -8.74
N LEU A 40 10.82 -4.82 -9.55
CA LEU A 40 10.91 -4.72 -11.00
C LEU A 40 10.81 -3.28 -11.50
N TYR A 41 9.99 -2.45 -10.86
CA TYR A 41 9.90 -1.02 -11.16
C TYR A 41 11.24 -0.30 -10.94
N ASN A 42 11.99 -0.68 -9.89
CA ASN A 42 13.31 -0.15 -9.58
C ASN A 42 14.46 -0.95 -10.25
N GLY A 43 14.16 -1.81 -11.23
CA GLY A 43 15.17 -2.57 -11.98
C GLY A 43 15.70 -3.85 -11.30
N ALA A 44 15.19 -4.20 -10.11
CA ALA A 44 15.55 -5.43 -9.41
C ALA A 44 14.63 -6.61 -9.82
N TRP A 45 15.25 -7.70 -10.28
CA TRP A 45 14.53 -8.91 -10.67
C TRP A 45 14.35 -9.85 -9.48
N ILE A 46 13.15 -9.84 -8.87
CA ILE A 46 12.81 -10.66 -7.70
C ILE A 46 11.58 -11.51 -8.02
N SER A 47 11.59 -12.79 -7.62
CA SER A 47 10.43 -13.69 -7.76
C SER A 47 9.57 -13.67 -6.48
N GLN A 48 8.27 -13.98 -6.62
CA GLN A 48 7.38 -14.12 -5.46
C GLN A 48 7.90 -15.16 -4.44
N GLN A 49 8.49 -16.26 -4.94
CA GLN A 49 9.08 -17.28 -4.08
C GLN A 49 10.28 -16.75 -3.27
N ILE A 50 11.17 -15.97 -3.90
CA ILE A 50 12.35 -15.41 -3.19
C ILE A 50 11.90 -14.54 -2.02
N VAL A 51 10.87 -13.72 -2.20
CA VAL A 51 10.33 -12.89 -1.11
C VAL A 51 9.80 -13.78 0.01
N ARG A 52 9.04 -14.83 -0.31
CA ARG A 52 8.51 -15.78 0.68
C ARG A 52 9.60 -16.53 1.42
N ASP A 53 10.64 -16.99 0.73
CA ASP A 53 11.74 -17.74 1.33
C ASP A 53 12.53 -16.86 2.30
N VAL A 54 12.81 -15.61 1.91
CA VAL A 54 13.44 -14.62 2.80
C VAL A 54 12.56 -14.33 4.00
N ASN A 55 11.25 -14.18 3.77
CA ASN A 55 10.28 -13.97 4.82
C ASN A 55 9.99 -15.23 5.64
N LYS A 56 10.49 -16.40 5.25
CA LYS A 56 10.24 -17.70 5.93
C LYS A 56 8.75 -18.02 6.08
N GLY A 57 7.93 -17.60 5.12
CA GLY A 57 6.47 -17.75 5.16
C GLY A 57 5.75 -16.61 4.45
N GLU A 58 4.42 -16.57 4.60
CA GLU A 58 3.59 -15.54 3.96
C GLU A 58 4.02 -14.13 4.37
N TYR A 59 4.29 -13.27 3.38
CA TYR A 59 4.53 -11.84 3.57
C TYR A 59 3.23 -11.15 3.93
N LEU A 60 3.07 -10.91 5.22
CA LEU A 60 1.95 -10.17 5.76
C LEU A 60 2.44 -8.81 6.25
N ILE A 61 1.52 -7.86 6.26
CA ILE A 61 1.73 -6.56 6.89
C ILE A 61 0.87 -6.53 8.15
N HIS A 62 1.52 -6.65 9.31
CA HIS A 62 0.86 -6.84 10.61
C HIS A 62 1.41 -5.94 11.73
N HIS A 63 2.57 -5.28 11.57
CA HIS A 63 3.20 -4.41 12.59
C HIS A 63 4.32 -3.50 12.04
N VAL A 64 4.67 -2.39 12.72
CA VAL A 64 5.99 -1.68 12.55
C VAL A 64 6.98 -2.10 13.63
N THR A 65 6.49 -2.48 14.81
CA THR A 65 7.35 -2.83 15.92
C THR A 65 7.21 -4.32 16.26
N PRO A 66 8.29 -4.99 16.70
CA PRO A 66 8.24 -6.39 17.11
C PRO A 66 7.18 -6.67 18.19
N GLU A 67 6.84 -5.68 19.03
CA GLU A 67 5.84 -5.81 20.09
C GLU A 67 4.40 -5.94 19.55
N ASP A 68 4.10 -5.32 18.40
CA ASP A 68 2.79 -5.44 17.73
C ASP A 68 2.60 -6.85 17.10
N ASP A 69 3.69 -7.59 16.82
CA ASP A 69 3.65 -8.91 16.16
C ASP A 69 3.00 -9.99 17.03
N GLN A 70 3.27 -9.99 18.34
CA GLN A 70 2.79 -11.03 19.25
C GLN A 70 1.27 -10.99 19.45
N GLN A 71 0.62 -9.84 19.27
CA GLN A 71 -0.80 -9.66 19.55
C GLN A 71 -1.71 -9.80 18.32
N ARG A 72 -1.16 -9.74 17.10
CA ARG A 72 -1.95 -9.50 15.88
C ARG A 72 -1.79 -10.55 14.78
N ARG A 73 -1.01 -11.62 14.99
CA ARG A 73 -0.99 -12.75 14.07
C ARG A 73 -2.39 -13.36 13.98
N PRO A 74 -3.07 -13.29 12.82
CA PRO A 74 -4.35 -13.96 12.67
C PRO A 74 -4.11 -15.45 12.89
N SER A 75 -4.83 -16.05 13.84
CA SER A 75 -4.82 -17.49 14.04
C SER A 75 -5.21 -18.18 12.73
N GLY A 76 -4.23 -18.74 12.01
CA GLY A 76 -4.44 -19.48 10.76
C GLY A 76 -3.80 -18.92 9.49
N GLY A 77 -3.10 -17.77 9.54
CA GLY A 77 -2.20 -17.37 8.44
C GLY A 77 -0.89 -18.15 8.50
N GLY A 78 -0.31 -18.53 7.36
CA GLY A 78 1.00 -19.19 7.27
C GLY A 78 2.17 -18.24 7.58
N GLY A 79 1.93 -17.28 8.49
CA GLY A 79 2.68 -16.05 8.65
C GLY A 79 4.17 -16.29 8.79
N GLY A 80 4.93 -15.55 7.98
CA GLY A 80 6.38 -15.57 8.03
C GLY A 80 6.96 -14.71 9.16
N GLY A 81 8.16 -14.22 8.90
CA GLY A 81 8.89 -13.28 9.74
C GLY A 81 8.38 -11.85 9.58
N ASP A 82 9.17 -10.93 10.12
CA ASP A 82 8.89 -9.50 10.07
C ASP A 82 9.04 -8.95 8.62
N PRO A 83 8.00 -8.30 8.06
CA PRO A 83 8.04 -7.75 6.71
C PRO A 83 9.16 -6.71 6.53
N LEU A 84 9.50 -5.92 7.55
CA LEU A 84 10.53 -4.88 7.46
C LEU A 84 11.94 -5.48 7.38
N THR A 85 12.18 -6.53 8.18
CA THR A 85 13.40 -7.36 8.06
C THR A 85 13.52 -7.98 6.67
N THR A 86 12.41 -8.43 6.08
CA THR A 86 12.40 -8.96 4.70
C THR A 86 12.79 -7.91 3.67
N LEU A 87 12.20 -6.72 3.71
CA LEU A 87 12.57 -5.62 2.80
C LEU A 87 14.06 -5.27 2.91
N THR A 88 14.56 -5.13 4.14
CA THR A 88 15.98 -4.83 4.41
C THR A 88 16.89 -5.94 3.88
N THR A 89 16.50 -7.21 4.03
CA THR A 89 17.26 -8.37 3.52
C THR A 89 17.32 -8.37 2.00
N LEU A 90 16.21 -8.01 1.35
CA LEU A 90 16.10 -7.83 -0.10
C LEU A 90 16.75 -6.54 -0.62
N LYS A 91 17.42 -5.77 0.26
CA LYS A 91 18.11 -4.51 -0.05
C LYS A 91 17.21 -3.36 -0.46
N PHE A 92 15.95 -3.40 -0.06
CA PHE A 92 15.10 -2.21 -0.13
C PHE A 92 15.33 -1.32 1.07
N SER A 93 15.45 -0.02 0.83
CA SER A 93 15.18 1.00 1.85
C SER A 93 13.67 1.17 1.99
N TYR A 94 13.14 1.71 3.09
CA TYR A 94 11.70 1.98 3.17
C TYR A 94 11.28 3.12 4.09
N ILE A 95 10.10 3.67 3.79
CA ILE A 95 9.37 4.61 4.67
C ILE A 95 8.05 3.96 5.05
N ALA A 96 7.79 3.84 6.35
CA ALA A 96 6.53 3.34 6.89
C ALA A 96 5.68 4.51 7.42
N TRP A 97 4.36 4.41 7.27
CA TRP A 97 3.42 5.32 7.94
C TRP A 97 3.45 5.15 9.47
N ASP A 98 3.75 6.23 10.20
CA ASP A 98 3.76 6.24 11.67
C ASP A 98 2.35 6.46 12.24
N TYR A 99 1.56 5.39 12.21
CA TYR A 99 0.22 5.39 12.77
C TYR A 99 0.17 5.49 14.31
N GLN A 100 1.27 5.23 15.02
CA GLN A 100 1.26 5.26 16.49
C GLN A 100 1.27 6.70 17.00
N ASN A 101 2.00 7.59 16.31
CA ASN A 101 2.13 8.99 16.71
C ASN A 101 1.25 9.94 15.88
N ALA A 102 0.52 9.45 14.88
CA ALA A 102 -0.39 10.28 14.08
C ALA A 102 -1.62 10.74 14.86
N CYS A 103 -1.92 12.04 14.80
CA CYS A 103 -3.12 12.67 15.38
C CYS A 103 -4.42 12.08 14.81
N GLN A 104 -5.46 12.01 15.63
CA GLN A 104 -6.80 11.58 15.21
C GLN A 104 -7.64 12.76 14.70
N PRO A 105 -8.44 12.61 13.62
CA PRO A 105 -8.51 11.43 12.76
C PRO A 105 -7.25 11.28 11.89
N GLN A 106 -6.72 10.05 11.80
CA GLN A 106 -5.45 9.80 11.10
C GLN A 106 -5.54 9.86 9.58
N PHE A 107 -6.74 9.63 9.03
CA PHE A 107 -6.89 9.38 7.60
C PHE A 107 -6.45 10.55 6.69
N PRO A 108 -6.80 11.82 6.95
CA PRO A 108 -6.31 12.93 6.11
C PRO A 108 -4.78 13.01 6.04
N ALA A 109 -4.10 12.82 7.18
CA ALA A 109 -2.64 12.82 7.22
C ALA A 109 -2.04 11.62 6.48
N TYR A 110 -2.68 10.44 6.60
CA TYR A 110 -2.29 9.25 5.86
C TYR A 110 -2.48 9.39 4.33
N GLY A 111 -3.60 9.97 3.90
CA GLY A 111 -3.86 10.26 2.49
C GLY A 111 -2.85 11.23 1.89
N LEU A 112 -2.49 12.28 2.64
CA LEU A 112 -1.41 13.19 2.25
C LEU A 112 -0.06 12.47 2.16
N TRP A 113 0.24 11.58 3.11
CA TRP A 113 1.47 10.78 3.10
C TRP A 113 1.55 9.88 1.84
N ILE A 114 0.47 9.19 1.47
CA ILE A 114 0.40 8.41 0.21
C ILE A 114 0.73 9.32 -0.99
N LYS A 115 0.06 10.48 -1.06
CA LYS A 115 0.26 11.45 -2.15
C LYS A 115 1.74 11.83 -2.24
N GLN A 116 2.34 12.23 -1.12
CA GLN A 116 3.74 12.64 -1.07
C GLN A 116 4.71 11.53 -1.49
N CYS A 117 4.43 10.27 -1.16
CA CYS A 117 5.21 9.15 -1.70
C CYS A 117 5.10 9.10 -3.23
N LEU A 118 3.88 9.03 -3.77
CA LEU A 118 3.68 8.90 -5.21
C LEU A 118 4.31 10.06 -6.00
N LEU A 119 4.22 11.30 -5.50
CA LEU A 119 4.86 12.48 -6.09
C LEU A 119 6.39 12.35 -6.19
N GLN A 120 7.02 11.59 -5.29
CA GLN A 120 8.45 11.33 -5.29
C GLN A 120 8.85 10.10 -6.14
N GLY A 121 7.90 9.51 -6.87
CA GLY A 121 8.14 8.32 -7.70
C GLY A 121 8.03 7.00 -6.95
N PHE A 122 7.53 7.03 -5.71
CA PHE A 122 7.55 5.93 -4.78
C PHE A 122 6.20 5.21 -4.70
N PRO A 123 6.11 3.94 -5.12
CA PRO A 123 4.84 3.21 -5.05
C PRO A 123 4.53 2.78 -3.62
N VAL A 124 3.24 2.71 -3.29
CA VAL A 124 2.78 2.46 -1.93
C VAL A 124 2.13 1.08 -1.84
N MET A 125 2.68 0.19 -1.02
CA MET A 125 2.01 -1.06 -0.65
C MET A 125 0.89 -0.75 0.35
N PHE A 126 -0.28 -1.38 0.33
CA PHE A 126 -1.27 -1.14 1.38
C PHE A 126 -2.13 -2.37 1.60
N ARG A 127 -2.58 -2.56 2.85
CA ARG A 127 -3.51 -3.62 3.23
C ARG A 127 -4.90 -3.03 3.45
N THR A 128 -5.92 -3.60 2.83
CA THR A 128 -7.30 -3.13 2.95
C THR A 128 -8.32 -4.25 2.72
N LYS A 129 -9.60 -3.98 2.98
CA LYS A 129 -10.74 -4.83 2.61
C LYS A 129 -11.50 -4.31 1.37
N LEU A 130 -10.90 -3.42 0.58
CA LEU A 130 -11.53 -2.89 -0.65
C LEU A 130 -11.88 -4.00 -1.65
N ASP A 131 -11.11 -5.08 -1.68
CA ASP A 131 -11.49 -6.29 -2.37
C ASP A 131 -12.15 -7.27 -1.39
N GLN A 132 -13.21 -7.93 -1.85
CA GLN A 132 -14.02 -8.84 -1.03
C GLN A 132 -13.27 -10.13 -0.62
N PHE A 133 -12.00 -10.26 -1.01
CA PHE A 133 -11.21 -11.46 -0.85
C PHE A 133 -10.37 -11.38 0.43
N PHE A 134 -10.64 -12.31 1.35
CA PHE A 134 -9.79 -12.64 2.51
C PHE A 134 -9.43 -11.49 3.45
N GLY A 135 -10.36 -11.01 4.29
CA GLY A 135 -10.05 -10.42 5.61
C GLY A 135 -8.99 -9.29 5.71
N GLY A 136 -8.57 -8.70 4.59
CA GLY A 136 -7.43 -7.77 4.48
C GLY A 136 -6.37 -8.28 3.47
N HIS A 137 -6.40 -7.76 2.24
CA HIS A 137 -5.50 -8.07 1.12
C HIS A 137 -4.46 -6.97 0.91
N ILE A 138 -3.27 -7.33 0.43
CA ILE A 138 -2.17 -6.39 0.15
C ILE A 138 -2.18 -6.03 -1.34
N MET A 139 -2.23 -4.74 -1.66
CA MET A 139 -2.25 -4.21 -3.02
C MET A 139 -1.26 -3.06 -3.18
N PRO A 140 -0.85 -2.73 -4.41
CA PRO A 140 -0.04 -1.55 -4.69
C PRO A 140 -0.92 -0.37 -5.15
N ILE A 141 -0.64 0.83 -4.63
CA ILE A 141 -1.04 2.10 -5.23
C ILE A 141 0.11 2.55 -6.14
N THR A 142 -0.24 2.89 -7.37
CA THR A 142 0.68 3.16 -8.48
C THR A 142 0.48 4.54 -9.09
N GLY A 143 -0.47 5.32 -8.58
CA GLY A 143 -0.70 6.66 -9.08
C GLY A 143 -1.80 7.39 -8.34
N ILE A 144 -1.87 8.69 -8.59
CA ILE A 144 -2.85 9.60 -7.98
C ILE A 144 -3.23 10.72 -8.95
N ASP A 145 -4.50 11.11 -8.97
CA ASP A 145 -4.94 12.43 -9.44
C ASP A 145 -5.22 13.30 -8.23
N TYR A 146 -4.78 14.55 -8.28
CA TYR A 146 -4.84 15.47 -7.15
C TYR A 146 -4.99 16.92 -7.60
N SER A 147 -5.54 17.74 -6.72
CA SER A 147 -5.79 19.16 -6.95
C SER A 147 -4.75 20.08 -6.27
N ASN A 148 -4.10 19.58 -5.21
CA ASN A 148 -3.05 20.26 -4.47
C ASN A 148 -2.07 19.22 -3.90
N GLU A 149 -0.77 19.45 -4.05
CA GLU A 149 0.29 18.52 -3.61
C GLU A 149 0.51 18.52 -2.09
N ASN A 150 0.17 19.61 -1.40
CA ASN A 150 0.51 19.86 0.00
C ASN A 150 -0.66 19.62 0.96
N THR A 151 -1.86 19.35 0.44
CA THR A 151 -3.06 19.11 1.25
C THR A 151 -3.77 17.86 0.78
N PHE A 152 -4.34 17.10 1.71
CA PHE A 152 -5.27 16.04 1.37
C PHE A 152 -6.59 16.64 0.85
N ASP A 153 -7.12 16.07 -0.23
CA ASP A 153 -8.44 16.39 -0.78
C ASP A 153 -9.26 15.10 -0.88
N GLU A 154 -10.51 15.11 -0.41
CA GLU A 154 -11.38 13.93 -0.49
C GLU A 154 -11.69 13.50 -1.93
N GLN A 155 -11.47 14.41 -2.89
CA GLN A 155 -11.60 14.20 -4.32
C GLN A 155 -10.33 13.65 -4.98
N ASP A 156 -9.21 13.55 -4.24
CA ASP A 156 -8.01 12.87 -4.74
C ASP A 156 -8.40 11.44 -5.15
N THR A 157 -7.95 10.97 -6.31
CA THR A 157 -8.24 9.60 -6.79
C THR A 157 -6.97 8.80 -6.92
N MET A 158 -6.96 7.59 -6.38
CA MET A 158 -5.83 6.68 -6.44
C MET A 158 -6.00 5.64 -7.55
N TYR A 159 -4.86 5.15 -8.03
CA TYR A 159 -4.75 4.10 -9.03
C TYR A 159 -4.08 2.87 -8.41
N TYR A 160 -4.75 1.73 -8.41
CA TYR A 160 -4.26 0.49 -7.79
C TYR A 160 -4.72 -0.75 -8.59
N TYR A 161 -4.24 -1.95 -8.26
CA TYR A 161 -4.75 -3.18 -8.87
C TYR A 161 -4.82 -4.34 -7.87
N SER A 162 -5.75 -5.28 -8.08
CA SER A 162 -6.15 -6.28 -7.08
C SER A 162 -5.27 -7.52 -6.98
N LEU A 163 -4.25 -7.67 -7.81
CA LEU A 163 -3.42 -8.89 -7.93
C LEU A 163 -4.17 -10.16 -8.39
N PHE A 164 -5.49 -10.13 -8.54
CA PHE A 164 -6.29 -11.23 -9.07
C PHE A 164 -6.58 -11.06 -10.55
N ASN A 165 -6.69 -9.81 -11.00
CA ASN A 165 -6.84 -9.43 -12.39
C ASN A 165 -5.68 -8.49 -12.82
N ARG A 166 -5.62 -8.15 -14.10
CA ARG A 166 -4.58 -7.26 -14.66
C ARG A 166 -5.13 -5.85 -14.93
N GLU A 167 -6.19 -5.47 -14.23
CA GLU A 167 -6.88 -4.20 -14.44
C GLU A 167 -6.39 -3.16 -13.42
N ILE A 168 -6.08 -1.95 -13.88
CA ILE A 168 -5.86 -0.80 -13.00
C ILE A 168 -7.22 -0.21 -12.65
N LEU A 169 -7.51 -0.17 -11.37
CA LEU A 169 -8.71 0.41 -10.80
C LEU A 169 -8.43 1.85 -10.40
N LYS A 170 -9.41 2.72 -10.65
CA LYS A 170 -9.43 4.12 -10.19
C LYS A 170 -10.51 4.27 -9.11
N GLN A 171 -10.15 4.79 -7.95
CA GLN A 171 -11.09 5.02 -6.84
C GLN A 171 -10.76 6.33 -6.11
N PRO A 172 -11.74 6.99 -5.48
CA PRO A 172 -11.46 8.06 -4.52
C PRO A 172 -10.52 7.55 -3.42
N LEU A 173 -9.47 8.30 -3.10
CA LEU A 173 -8.54 7.93 -2.04
C LEU A 173 -9.26 7.85 -0.68
N SER A 174 -10.28 8.71 -0.49
CA SER A 174 -11.17 8.77 0.67
C SER A 174 -11.85 7.45 1.02
N ILE A 175 -11.99 6.52 0.06
CA ILE A 175 -12.55 5.19 0.32
C ILE A 175 -11.75 4.41 1.36
N LEU A 176 -10.42 4.63 1.45
CA LEU A 176 -9.57 3.99 2.45
C LEU A 176 -9.90 4.41 3.88
N GLY A 177 -10.36 5.65 4.09
CA GLY A 177 -10.81 6.14 5.40
C GLY A 177 -12.20 5.67 5.79
N SER A 178 -12.96 5.15 4.83
CA SER A 178 -14.32 4.66 5.05
C SER A 178 -14.38 3.21 5.55
N ASP A 179 -13.27 2.47 5.44
CA ASP A 179 -13.17 1.08 5.93
C ASP A 179 -13.38 1.05 7.45
N PRO A 180 -14.38 0.30 7.97
CA PRO A 180 -14.59 0.14 9.42
C PRO A 180 -13.35 -0.36 10.16
N ALA A 181 -12.43 -1.06 9.48
CA ALA A 181 -11.13 -1.46 10.01
C ALA A 181 -10.16 -0.26 10.12
N ALA A 182 -10.17 0.66 9.16
CA ALA A 182 -9.34 1.88 9.18
C ALA A 182 -9.68 2.81 10.35
N ARG A 183 -10.90 2.72 10.91
CA ARG A 183 -11.35 3.54 12.05
C ARG A 183 -10.76 3.15 13.40
N ARG A 184 -10.10 2.00 13.55
CA ARG A 184 -9.57 1.57 14.85
C ARG A 184 -8.10 1.20 14.85
N VAL A 185 -7.56 0.50 13.85
CA VAL A 185 -6.15 0.02 13.90
C VAL A 185 -5.56 -0.26 12.50
N TYR A 186 -6.31 -0.09 11.41
CA TYR A 186 -5.88 -0.58 10.08
C TYR A 186 -5.67 0.54 9.07
N CYS A 187 -4.92 1.58 9.44
CA CYS A 187 -4.32 2.44 8.44
C CYS A 187 -3.20 1.64 7.77
N SER A 188 -3.59 0.82 6.79
CA SER A 188 -2.88 0.68 5.52
C SER A 188 -1.40 1.06 5.64
N TRP A 189 -0.57 0.05 5.88
CA TRP A 189 0.85 0.27 5.92
C TRP A 189 1.34 0.38 4.50
N GLY A 190 1.45 1.63 4.08
CA GLY A 190 2.42 2.03 3.10
C GLY A 190 3.81 1.74 3.59
N CYS A 191 4.46 0.76 2.98
CA CYS A 191 5.89 0.85 2.81
C CYS A 191 6.16 1.17 1.34
N VAL A 192 7.09 2.09 1.14
CA VAL A 192 7.72 2.30 -0.15
C VAL A 192 9.06 1.57 -0.09
N PRO A 193 9.33 0.56 -0.91
CA PRO A 193 10.69 0.13 -1.14
C PRO A 193 11.41 1.17 -2.00
N LEU A 194 12.47 1.77 -1.45
CA LEU A 194 13.41 2.62 -2.18
C LEU A 194 14.60 1.75 -2.64
N ASP A 195 15.40 2.34 -3.51
CA ASP A 195 16.67 1.80 -4.00
C ASP A 195 17.70 1.51 -2.89
#